data_AF-D7IXZ5-F1
#
_entry.id   AF-D7IXZ5-F1
#
_cell.length_a   1.000
_cell.length_b   1.000
_cell.length_c   1.000
_cell.angle_alpha   90.00
_cell.angle_beta   90.00
_cell.angle_gamma   90.00
#
_symmetry.space_group_name_H-M   'P 1'
#
loop_
_entity.id
_entity.type
_entity.pdbx_description
1 polymer ?
#
loop_
_entity_poly.entity_id
_entity_poly.type
_entity_poly.pdbx_seq_one_letter_code
_entity_poly.pdbx_strand_id
1 'polypeptide(L)'
;MKYQLEITTLLVPVNVHQLFEKCEWPELNSFDREMVENYFSDLVNGIQTDEALNDWKLTIVLYIGTYLGANHISIRKHGITDTATKEKVLTIGIPLPCSKIVRWGVKKKERFTGKMPDENYRRNNRLLPVYFAKYDTMGTYIEDNIRIALLNLFEVGFTLKGYKVKKR
;
A
#
# COMPACT_ATOMS: atom_id res chain seq x y z
N MET A 1 5.00 11.85 -17.08
CA MET A 1 5.49 11.39 -15.76
C MET A 1 5.78 9.90 -15.82
N LYS A 2 6.85 9.41 -15.18
CA LYS A 2 7.13 7.98 -15.02
C LYS A 2 6.43 7.43 -13.76
N TYR A 3 5.97 6.19 -13.82
CA TYR A 3 5.25 5.53 -12.72
C TYR A 3 5.98 4.27 -12.28
N GLN A 4 6.04 4.04 -10.97
CA GLN A 4 6.63 2.85 -10.36
C GLN A 4 5.76 2.37 -9.20
N LEU A 5 5.62 1.06 -9.09
CA LEU A 5 4.99 0.39 -7.95
C LEU A 5 6.05 -0.39 -7.17
N GLU A 6 6.08 -0.23 -5.86
CA GLU A 6 6.90 -1.01 -4.95
C GLU A 6 5.99 -1.70 -3.93
N ILE A 7 6.21 -2.99 -3.69
CA ILE A 7 5.42 -3.78 -2.74
C ILE A 7 6.36 -4.39 -1.71
N THR A 8 6.08 -4.12 -0.45
CA THR A 8 6.88 -4.61 0.68
C THR A 8 6.01 -4.81 1.91
N THR A 9 6.58 -5.32 3.00
CA THR A 9 5.88 -5.61 4.26
C THR A 9 6.42 -4.75 5.40
N LEU A 10 5.54 -4.36 6.32
CA LEU A 10 5.93 -3.75 7.61
C LEU A 10 5.86 -4.74 8.78
N LEU A 11 5.56 -6.00 8.50
CA LEU A 11 5.60 -7.04 9.52
C LEU A 11 7.05 -7.36 9.88
N VAL A 12 7.29 -7.54 11.17
CA VAL A 12 8.58 -7.90 11.73
C VAL A 12 8.44 -9.27 12.39
N PRO A 13 9.37 -10.23 12.14
CA PRO A 13 9.46 -11.47 12.90
C PRO A 13 9.66 -11.19 14.39
N VAL A 14 8.96 -11.93 15.24
CA VAL A 14 9.18 -11.88 16.70
C VAL A 14 10.59 -12.36 17.07
N ASN A 15 11.12 -13.35 16.33
CA ASN A 15 12.49 -13.83 16.51
C ASN A 15 13.45 -13.06 15.59
N VAL A 16 14.32 -12.23 16.17
CA VAL A 16 15.31 -11.41 15.44
C VAL A 16 16.23 -12.23 14.55
N HIS A 17 16.56 -13.48 14.90
CA HIS A 17 17.41 -14.32 14.03
C HIS A 17 16.75 -14.58 12.67
N GLN A 18 15.41 -14.60 12.61
CA GLN A 18 14.66 -14.74 11.36
C GLN A 18 14.71 -13.49 10.48
N LEU A 19 15.23 -12.34 10.96
CA LEU A 19 15.51 -11.18 10.09
C LEU A 19 16.71 -11.43 9.16
N PHE A 20 17.65 -12.27 9.59
CA PHE A 20 18.93 -12.50 8.91
C PHE A 20 18.96 -13.82 8.14
N GLU A 21 18.08 -14.75 8.47
CA GLU A 21 17.77 -15.92 7.63
C GLU A 21 16.79 -15.52 6.51
N LYS A 22 16.72 -16.30 5.43
CA LYS A 22 15.73 -16.11 4.34
C LYS A 22 14.32 -16.28 4.90
N CYS A 23 13.80 -15.23 5.52
CA CYS A 23 12.45 -15.19 6.02
C CYS A 23 11.50 -15.29 4.84
N GLU A 24 10.66 -16.32 4.81
CA GLU A 24 9.50 -16.28 3.96
C GLU A 24 8.54 -15.19 4.50
N TRP A 25 7.99 -14.41 3.58
CA TRP A 25 6.98 -13.40 3.83
C TRP A 25 5.68 -13.92 3.19
N PRO A 26 4.89 -14.75 3.91
CA PRO A 26 3.70 -15.38 3.35
C PRO A 26 2.76 -14.36 2.72
N GLU A 27 2.66 -13.17 3.31
CA GLU A 27 1.86 -12.07 2.79
C GLU A 27 2.34 -11.59 1.43
N LEU A 28 3.65 -11.51 1.18
CA LEU A 28 4.22 -11.10 -0.11
C LEU A 28 4.18 -12.21 -1.16
N ASN A 29 4.04 -13.45 -0.73
CA ASN A 29 3.98 -14.64 -1.60
C ASN A 29 2.55 -15.17 -1.79
N SER A 30 1.54 -14.52 -1.20
CA SER A 30 0.17 -15.04 -1.17
C SER A 30 -0.70 -14.59 -2.34
N PHE A 31 -0.24 -13.64 -3.16
CA PHE A 31 -1.01 -13.03 -4.25
C PHE A 31 -0.23 -13.03 -5.57
N ASP A 32 -0.97 -12.90 -6.66
CA ASP A 32 -0.40 -12.74 -8.00
C ASP A 32 0.13 -11.31 -8.18
N ARG A 33 1.46 -11.19 -8.11
CA ARG A 33 2.16 -9.93 -8.26
C ARG A 33 2.07 -9.38 -9.69
N GLU A 34 2.13 -10.26 -10.70
CA GLU A 34 2.06 -9.86 -12.11
C GLU A 34 0.68 -9.25 -12.41
N MET A 35 -0.38 -9.86 -11.89
CA MET A 35 -1.74 -9.34 -12.00
C MET A 35 -1.89 -7.95 -11.35
N VAL A 36 -1.24 -7.71 -10.22
CA VAL A 36 -1.22 -6.39 -9.56
C VAL A 36 -0.44 -5.36 -10.38
N GLU A 37 0.72 -5.74 -10.91
CA GLU A 37 1.57 -4.87 -11.74
C GLU A 37 0.87 -4.50 -13.06
N ASN A 38 0.21 -5.47 -13.71
CA ASN A 38 -0.61 -5.25 -14.90
C ASN A 38 -1.77 -4.29 -14.62
N TYR A 39 -2.52 -4.51 -13.53
CA TYR A 39 -3.58 -3.60 -13.13
C TYR A 39 -3.07 -2.17 -12.89
N PHE A 40 -1.93 -2.03 -12.22
CA PHE A 40 -1.32 -0.72 -12.00
C PHE A 40 -0.92 -0.04 -13.32
N SER A 41 -0.31 -0.79 -14.25
CA SER A 41 0.05 -0.32 -15.58
C SER A 41 -1.17 0.22 -16.34
N ASP A 42 -2.25 -0.55 -16.38
CA ASP A 42 -3.51 -0.14 -17.03
C ASP A 42 -4.10 1.11 -16.39
N LEU A 43 -4.04 1.20 -15.06
CA LEU A 43 -4.55 2.34 -14.32
C LEU A 43 -3.77 3.61 -14.63
N VAL A 44 -2.43 3.55 -14.67
CA VAL A 44 -1.58 4.73 -14.92
C VAL A 44 -1.62 5.19 -16.37
N ASN A 45 -1.86 4.28 -17.32
CA ASN A 45 -2.07 4.62 -18.74
C ASN A 45 -3.28 5.55 -18.95
N GLY A 46 -4.26 5.49 -18.06
CA GLY A 46 -5.45 6.37 -18.09
C GLY A 46 -5.28 7.71 -17.37
N ILE A 47 -4.12 8.00 -16.77
CA ILE A 47 -3.91 9.20 -15.95
C ILE A 47 -3.43 10.35 -16.81
N GLN A 48 -4.16 11.46 -16.77
CA GLN A 48 -3.73 12.69 -17.40
C GLN A 48 -2.65 13.37 -16.55
N THR A 49 -1.49 13.62 -17.15
CA THR A 49 -0.42 14.40 -16.53
C THR A 49 -0.10 15.61 -17.38
N ASP A 50 0.10 16.74 -16.73
CA ASP A 50 0.64 17.94 -17.35
C ASP A 50 2.06 17.70 -17.88
N GLU A 51 2.43 18.35 -18.99
CA GLU A 51 3.75 18.24 -19.59
C GLU A 51 4.87 18.68 -18.62
N ALA A 52 4.58 19.60 -17.71
CA ALA A 52 5.49 20.03 -16.64
C ALA A 52 5.90 18.89 -15.68
N LEU A 53 5.18 17.75 -15.72
CA LEU A 53 5.47 16.56 -14.93
C LEU A 53 6.12 15.43 -15.76
N ASN A 54 6.53 15.68 -17.01
CA ASN A 54 7.03 14.63 -17.90
C ASN A 54 8.31 13.95 -17.39
N ASP A 55 9.20 14.71 -16.79
CA ASP A 55 10.47 14.26 -16.22
C ASP A 55 10.37 13.85 -14.74
N TRP A 56 9.19 13.96 -14.14
CA TRP A 56 8.94 13.49 -12.78
C TRP A 56 8.73 11.98 -12.74
N LYS A 57 9.08 11.40 -11.59
CA LYS A 57 8.80 10.00 -11.25
C LYS A 57 7.87 9.93 -10.05
N LEU A 58 6.77 9.19 -10.20
CA LEU A 58 5.87 8.82 -9.10
C LEU A 58 6.15 7.36 -8.69
N THR A 59 6.55 7.15 -7.44
CA THR A 59 6.63 5.84 -6.80
C THR A 59 5.46 5.68 -5.83
N ILE A 60 4.68 4.61 -5.98
CA ILE A 60 3.71 4.19 -4.98
C ILE A 60 4.30 3.02 -4.21
N VAL A 61 4.44 3.18 -2.90
CA VAL A 61 4.90 2.14 -1.99
C VAL A 61 3.69 1.53 -1.28
N LEU A 62 3.43 0.26 -1.58
CA LEU A 62 2.43 -0.58 -0.92
C LEU A 62 3.10 -1.31 0.26
N TYR A 63 2.68 -0.97 1.48
CA TYR A 63 3.03 -1.72 2.69
C TYR A 63 1.93 -2.72 3.02
N ILE A 64 2.24 -4.00 2.86
CA ILE A 64 1.40 -5.12 3.28
C ILE A 64 1.65 -5.40 4.76
N GLY A 65 0.60 -5.71 5.52
CA GLY A 65 0.75 -5.96 6.94
C GLY A 65 1.16 -4.71 7.71
N THR A 66 0.49 -3.59 7.43
CA THR A 66 0.50 -2.43 8.35
C THR A 66 -0.21 -2.76 9.66
N TYR A 67 -0.41 -1.78 10.54
CA TYR A 67 -0.97 -1.93 11.90
C TYR A 67 -1.86 -3.16 12.08
N LEU A 68 -1.29 -4.20 12.70
CA LEU A 68 -1.89 -5.52 12.64
C LEU A 68 -3.27 -5.54 13.32
N GLY A 69 -4.29 -5.91 12.56
CA GLY A 69 -5.69 -5.89 12.98
C GLY A 69 -6.41 -4.55 12.79
N ALA A 70 -5.77 -3.54 12.19
CA ALA A 70 -6.46 -2.30 11.81
C ALA A 70 -7.54 -2.59 10.76
N ASN A 71 -8.68 -1.91 10.91
CA ASN A 71 -9.86 -2.11 10.07
C ASN A 71 -9.95 -1.13 8.89
N HIS A 72 -8.83 -0.54 8.48
CA HIS A 72 -8.79 0.37 7.33
C HIS A 72 -7.50 0.28 6.52
N ILE A 73 -7.60 0.37 5.20
CA ILE A 73 -6.51 0.78 4.31
C ILE A 73 -6.16 2.23 4.62
N SER A 74 -4.87 2.58 4.62
CA SER A 74 -4.43 3.97 4.75
C SER A 74 -3.72 4.47 3.52
N ILE A 75 -4.16 5.60 2.98
CA ILE A 75 -3.51 6.28 1.85
C ILE A 75 -2.96 7.61 2.34
N ARG A 76 -1.64 7.78 2.33
CA ARG A 76 -0.98 9.00 2.81
C ARG A 76 -1.24 10.16 1.84
N LYS A 77 -1.82 11.25 2.34
CA LYS A 77 -2.29 12.37 1.50
C LYS A 77 -1.16 13.16 0.83
N HIS A 78 -0.06 13.37 1.54
CA HIS A 78 1.02 14.26 1.08
C HIS A 78 2.22 13.53 0.49
N GLY A 79 2.58 12.36 1.03
CA GLY A 79 3.80 11.65 0.62
C GLY A 79 5.09 12.45 0.83
N ILE A 80 6.15 12.03 0.14
CA ILE A 80 7.46 12.70 0.09
C ILE A 80 7.61 13.33 -1.30
N THR A 81 8.23 14.50 -1.40
CA THR A 81 8.51 15.16 -2.67
C THR A 81 9.92 15.68 -2.65
N ASP A 82 10.74 15.14 -3.54
CA ASP A 82 12.09 15.62 -3.77
C ASP A 82 12.11 16.39 -5.10
N THR A 83 12.33 17.70 -5.01
CA THR A 83 12.37 18.58 -6.18
C THR A 83 13.71 18.55 -6.90
N ALA A 84 14.78 18.11 -6.24
CA ALA A 84 16.11 18.01 -6.86
C ALA A 84 16.17 16.79 -7.78
N THR A 85 15.65 15.66 -7.32
CA THR A 85 15.59 14.41 -8.12
C THR A 85 14.29 14.25 -8.91
N LYS A 86 13.31 15.16 -8.70
CA LYS A 86 11.97 15.13 -9.33
C LYS A 86 11.21 13.85 -9.01
N GLU A 87 11.24 13.45 -7.75
CA GLU A 87 10.56 12.25 -7.25
C GLU A 87 9.38 12.60 -6.35
N LYS A 88 8.28 11.87 -6.55
CA LYS A 88 7.11 11.87 -5.68
C LYS A 88 6.93 10.46 -5.15
N VAL A 89 6.89 10.30 -3.83
CA VAL A 89 6.61 9.01 -3.20
C VAL A 89 5.30 9.09 -2.44
N LEU A 90 4.35 8.22 -2.78
CA LEU A 90 3.10 8.04 -2.06
C LEU A 90 3.07 6.67 -1.40
N THR A 91 2.44 6.61 -0.22
CA THR A 91 2.42 5.40 0.60
C THR A 91 0.98 4.95 0.80
N ILE A 92 0.76 3.65 0.60
CA ILE A 92 -0.50 2.97 0.91
C ILE A 92 -0.21 1.84 1.89
N GLY A 93 -0.98 1.77 2.96
CA GLY A 93 -0.94 0.69 3.93
C GLY A 93 -2.13 -0.23 3.77
N ILE A 94 -1.88 -1.51 3.51
CA ILE A 94 -2.88 -2.58 3.51
C ILE A 94 -2.76 -3.32 4.85
N PRO A 95 -3.76 -3.24 5.75
CA PRO A 95 -3.68 -3.93 7.03
C PRO A 95 -3.87 -5.43 6.82
N LEU A 96 -3.30 -6.25 7.70
CA LEU A 96 -3.63 -7.68 7.77
C LEU A 96 -4.36 -7.98 9.08
N PRO A 97 -5.35 -8.89 9.07
CA PRO A 97 -6.01 -9.34 10.27
C PRO A 97 -5.11 -10.29 11.06
N CYS A 98 -5.46 -10.48 12.33
CA CYS A 98 -4.90 -11.57 13.13
C CYS A 98 -5.65 -12.87 12.86
N SER A 99 -5.00 -14.01 13.06
CA SER A 99 -5.61 -15.36 13.01
C SER A 99 -6.79 -15.55 13.98
N LYS A 100 -6.91 -14.70 15.00
CA LYS A 100 -8.07 -14.64 15.90
C LYS A 100 -9.34 -14.04 15.26
N ILE A 101 -9.19 -13.30 14.16
CA ILE A 101 -10.28 -12.61 13.45
C ILE A 101 -10.74 -13.46 12.26
N VAL A 102 -9.80 -13.94 11.45
CA VAL A 102 -10.04 -14.82 10.31
C VAL A 102 -8.94 -15.88 10.22
N ARG A 103 -9.25 -17.09 9.74
CA ARG A 103 -8.34 -18.25 9.76
C ARG A 103 -7.02 -18.02 9.01
N TRP A 104 -7.08 -17.29 7.90
CA TRP A 104 -5.90 -16.94 7.08
C TRP A 104 -5.08 -15.78 7.65
N GLY A 105 -5.51 -15.15 8.76
CA GLY A 105 -4.84 -13.99 9.34
C GLY A 105 -3.49 -14.32 9.98
N VAL A 106 -2.71 -13.27 10.22
CA VAL A 106 -1.35 -13.36 10.77
C VAL A 106 -1.37 -13.85 12.21
N LYS A 107 -0.44 -14.73 12.58
CA LYS A 107 -0.25 -15.19 13.95
C LYS A 107 0.64 -14.19 14.70
N LYS A 108 0.08 -13.49 15.69
CA LYS A 108 0.82 -12.48 16.50
C LYS A 108 2.08 -13.01 17.19
N LYS A 109 2.15 -14.32 17.46
CA LYS A 109 3.31 -14.97 18.06
C LYS A 109 4.51 -15.12 17.10
N GLU A 110 4.27 -14.97 15.79
CA GLU A 110 5.26 -15.13 14.73
C GLU A 110 5.68 -13.79 14.12
N ARG A 111 4.72 -12.86 14.01
CA ARG A 111 4.90 -11.54 13.38
C ARG A 111 4.15 -10.46 14.15
N PHE A 112 4.72 -9.25 14.17
CA PHE A 112 4.09 -8.07 14.72
C PHE A 112 4.35 -6.85 13.85
N THR A 113 3.55 -5.80 14.04
CA THR A 113 3.87 -4.46 13.54
C THR A 113 4.27 -3.56 14.69
N GLY A 114 4.96 -2.46 14.39
CA GLY A 114 5.21 -1.39 15.36
C GLY A 114 3.94 -0.81 15.98
N LYS A 115 4.11 0.18 16.88
CA LYS A 115 3.04 0.85 17.64
C LYS A 115 1.84 1.19 16.76
N MET A 116 0.63 1.06 17.33
CA MET A 116 -0.61 1.56 16.72
C MET A 116 -0.48 3.05 16.35
N PRO A 117 -1.18 3.51 15.32
CA PRO A 117 -1.11 4.90 14.91
C PRO A 117 -1.67 5.83 15.99
N ASP A 118 -1.06 7.01 16.12
CA ASP A 118 -1.58 8.09 16.98
C ASP A 118 -2.78 8.82 16.34
N GLU A 119 -3.35 9.81 17.04
CA GLU A 119 -4.49 10.59 16.53
C GLU A 119 -4.20 11.35 15.23
N ASN A 120 -2.95 11.76 14.98
CA ASN A 120 -2.57 12.48 13.78
C ASN A 120 -2.62 11.60 12.53
N TYR A 121 -2.65 10.28 12.70
CA TYR A 121 -2.79 9.32 11.62
C TYR A 121 -4.00 9.60 10.73
N ARG A 122 -5.17 9.92 11.32
CA ARG A 122 -6.39 10.22 10.54
C ARG A 122 -6.31 11.55 9.78
N ARG A 123 -5.54 12.51 10.31
CA ARG A 123 -5.34 13.80 9.63
C ARG A 123 -4.50 13.63 8.37
N ASN A 124 -3.42 12.84 8.49
CA ASN A 124 -2.43 12.66 7.43
C ASN A 124 -2.80 11.60 6.39
N ASN A 125 -3.73 10.71 6.72
CA ASN A 125 -4.15 9.61 5.87
C ASN A 125 -5.62 9.72 5.52
N ARG A 126 -5.96 9.28 4.32
CA ARG A 126 -7.32 8.86 4.00
C ARG A 126 -7.47 7.39 4.38
N LEU A 127 -8.57 7.06 5.04
CA LEU A 127 -8.84 5.71 5.52
C LEU A 127 -10.00 5.10 4.75
N LEU A 128 -9.82 3.90 4.21
CA LEU A 128 -10.87 3.13 3.55
C LEU A 128 -11.17 1.90 4.41
N PRO A 129 -12.43 1.62 4.75
CA PRO A 129 -12.76 0.48 5.60
C PRO A 129 -12.40 -0.84 4.92
N VAL A 130 -11.99 -1.84 5.71
CA VAL A 130 -11.79 -3.21 5.24
C VAL A 130 -12.69 -4.19 5.95
N TYR A 131 -13.10 -5.24 5.23
CA TYR A 131 -13.97 -6.30 5.74
C TYR A 131 -13.28 -7.64 5.53
N PHE A 132 -12.49 -8.08 6.51
CA PHE A 132 -11.69 -9.30 6.39
C PHE A 132 -12.52 -10.56 6.10
N ALA A 133 -13.73 -10.64 6.67
CA ALA A 133 -14.63 -11.78 6.49
C ALA A 133 -15.20 -11.91 5.07
N LYS A 134 -15.00 -10.92 4.18
CA LYS A 134 -15.38 -11.01 2.76
C LYS A 134 -14.51 -12.00 1.98
N TYR A 135 -13.33 -12.36 2.49
CA TYR A 135 -12.31 -13.09 1.74
C TYR A 135 -12.00 -14.44 2.37
N ASP A 136 -11.82 -15.45 1.52
CA ASP A 136 -11.47 -16.80 1.93
C ASP A 136 -9.95 -16.99 2.13
N THR A 137 -9.13 -16.18 1.46
CA THR A 137 -7.67 -16.27 1.49
C THR A 137 -7.00 -14.91 1.67
N MET A 138 -5.75 -14.93 2.18
CA MET A 138 -4.92 -13.73 2.29
C MET A 138 -4.63 -13.10 0.92
N GLY A 139 -4.36 -13.92 -0.10
CA GLY A 139 -4.08 -13.46 -1.45
C GLY A 139 -5.20 -12.65 -2.05
N THR A 140 -6.41 -13.23 -2.08
CA THR A 140 -7.60 -12.55 -2.63
C THR A 140 -7.93 -11.26 -1.87
N TYR A 141 -7.72 -11.25 -0.54
CA TYR A 141 -7.82 -10.04 0.26
C TYR A 141 -6.80 -8.98 -0.18
N ILE A 142 -5.52 -9.32 -0.29
CA ILE A 142 -4.47 -8.36 -0.65
C ILE A 142 -4.71 -7.79 -2.05
N GLU A 143 -4.98 -8.65 -3.05
CA GLU A 143 -5.20 -8.23 -4.43
C GLU A 143 -6.36 -7.24 -4.57
N ASP A 144 -7.52 -7.56 -4.01
CA ASP A 144 -8.70 -6.71 -4.09
C ASP A 144 -8.47 -5.37 -3.37
N ASN A 145 -7.85 -5.39 -2.19
CA ASN A 145 -7.61 -4.17 -1.43
C ASN A 145 -6.51 -3.29 -2.04
N ILE A 146 -5.52 -3.86 -2.72
CA ILE A 146 -4.57 -3.10 -3.54
C ILE A 146 -5.30 -2.39 -4.67
N ARG A 147 -6.16 -3.09 -5.42
CA ARG A 147 -6.94 -2.49 -6.52
C ARG A 147 -7.81 -1.35 -6.03
N ILE A 148 -8.56 -1.58 -4.96
CA ILE A 148 -9.40 -0.55 -4.32
C ILE A 148 -8.57 0.67 -3.93
N ALA A 149 -7.40 0.46 -3.30
CA ALA A 149 -6.56 1.56 -2.82
C ALA A 149 -5.95 2.37 -3.97
N LEU A 150 -5.41 1.70 -4.99
CA LEU A 150 -4.83 2.34 -6.17
C LEU A 150 -5.88 3.12 -6.95
N LEU A 151 -7.04 2.51 -7.22
CA LEU A 151 -8.15 3.19 -7.88
C LEU A 151 -8.55 4.44 -7.11
N ASN A 152 -8.77 4.30 -5.81
CA ASN A 152 -9.19 5.41 -4.97
C ASN A 152 -8.13 6.51 -4.86
N LEU A 153 -6.83 6.18 -4.94
CA LEU A 153 -5.75 7.16 -5.03
C LEU A 153 -5.90 8.03 -6.27
N PHE A 154 -6.08 7.43 -7.44
CA PHE A 154 -6.15 8.19 -8.69
C PHE A 154 -7.52 8.83 -8.95
N GLU A 155 -8.62 8.28 -8.45
CA GLU A 155 -9.96 8.91 -8.56
C GLU A 155 -10.03 10.24 -7.81
N VAL A 156 -9.49 10.27 -6.59
CA VAL A 156 -9.41 11.52 -5.80
C VAL A 156 -8.25 12.39 -6.27
N GLY A 157 -7.14 11.76 -6.63
CA GLY A 157 -5.96 12.43 -7.11
C GLY A 157 -5.11 13.08 -6.02
N PHE A 158 -4.01 13.68 -6.47
CA PHE A 158 -3.11 14.46 -5.66
C PHE A 158 -2.51 15.62 -6.45
N THR A 159 -1.88 16.56 -5.76
CA THR A 159 -1.20 17.69 -6.38
C THR A 159 0.31 17.49 -6.34
N LEU A 160 0.98 17.75 -7.47
CA LEU A 160 2.43 17.80 -7.59
C LEU A 160 2.82 19.10 -8.31
N LYS A 161 3.59 19.96 -7.65
CA LYS A 161 4.02 21.26 -8.20
C LYS A 161 2.87 22.15 -8.71
N GLY A 162 1.69 22.04 -8.09
CA GLY A 162 0.48 22.79 -8.50
C GLY A 162 -0.38 22.08 -9.55
N TYR A 163 0.13 21.04 -10.20
CA TYR A 163 -0.60 20.25 -11.18
C TYR A 163 -1.34 19.09 -10.51
N LYS A 164 -2.61 18.89 -10.90
CA LYS A 164 -3.40 17.75 -10.43
C LYS A 164 -3.04 16.50 -11.22
N VAL A 165 -2.78 15.41 -10.51
CA VAL A 165 -2.61 14.07 -11.06
C VAL A 165 -3.79 13.22 -10.60
N LYS A 166 -4.67 12.87 -11.53
CA LYS A 166 -5.88 12.06 -11.29
C LYS A 166 -6.32 11.32 -12.54
N LYS A 167 -7.15 10.30 -12.35
CA LYS A 167 -7.92 9.67 -13.41
C LYS A 167 -8.84 10.72 -14.06
N ARG A 168 -9.02 10.63 -15.38
CA ARG A 168 -9.98 11.48 -16.10
C ARG A 168 -11.39 11.32 -15.55
#